data_AF-A0A0Q4L895-F1
#
_entry.id   AF-A0A0Q4L895-F1
#
_cell.length_a   1.000
_cell.length_b   1.000
_cell.length_c   1.000
_cell.angle_alpha   90.00
_cell.angle_beta   90.00
_cell.angle_gamma   90.00
#
_symmetry.space_group_name_H-M   'P 1'
#
loop_
_entity.id
_entity.type
_entity.pdbx_description
1 polymer ?
#
loop_
_entity_poly.entity_id
_entity_poly.type
_entity_poly.pdbx_seq_one_letter_code
_entity_poly.pdbx_strand_id
1 'polypeptide(L)'
;MRTQCESSDSRYDFDYKAIGGATFNLVPYLFEYLGLEGADYVILEISSCVRFSKTRDGYMRILEEIAGLCQARGAIPCFIQLYRRAIDYSDDPLTDAIQTFASDNRLPCLDLFSAMVEQRNKGTLQTYLRDGTHTADLGTEFYAKGLLQFIDDIVAGDAEGRWTRSGGATSPKVFIPIDTLTDSGEFESFVRGRLKMTYYKLEEGSELKITMPERHVYIGIM
;
A
#
# COMPACT_ATOMS: atom_id res chain seq x y z
N MET A 1 18.22 -17.16 9.72
CA MET A 1 17.91 -17.37 11.15
C MET A 1 16.41 -17.17 11.31
N ARG A 2 15.66 -18.26 11.52
CA ARG A 2 14.19 -18.24 11.61
C ARG A 2 13.78 -17.78 13.01
N THR A 3 13.06 -16.68 13.11
CA THR A 3 12.14 -16.48 14.23
C THR A 3 10.75 -16.76 13.68
N GLN A 4 10.44 -18.04 13.54
CA GLN A 4 9.06 -18.49 13.45
C GLN A 4 8.46 -18.25 14.82
N CYS A 5 7.61 -17.23 14.94
CA CYS A 5 6.61 -17.20 15.99
C CYS A 5 5.50 -18.16 15.55
N GLU A 6 5.76 -19.47 15.63
CA GLU A 6 4.72 -20.49 15.49
C GLU A 6 3.89 -20.45 16.78
N SER A 7 2.95 -19.50 16.83
CA SER A 7 1.81 -19.57 17.72
C SER A 7 0.71 -20.30 16.95
N SER A 8 0.49 -21.58 17.26
CA SER A 8 -0.58 -22.40 16.67
C SER A 8 -1.99 -22.02 17.17
N ASP A 9 -2.17 -20.80 17.65
CA ASP A 9 -3.38 -20.30 18.32
C ASP A 9 -3.74 -18.87 17.86
N SER A 10 -3.15 -18.38 16.76
CA SER A 10 -3.47 -17.05 16.26
C SER A 10 -4.78 -17.07 15.47
N ARG A 11 -5.77 -16.30 15.97
CA ARG A 11 -7.08 -16.05 15.32
C ARG A 11 -6.94 -15.56 13.86
N TYR A 12 -5.79 -14.96 13.53
CA TYR A 12 -5.44 -14.42 12.22
C TYR A 12 -4.04 -14.86 11.81
N ASP A 13 -3.82 -15.05 10.51
CA ASP A 13 -2.47 -15.15 9.92
C ASP A 13 -2.10 -13.80 9.30
N PHE A 14 -0.86 -13.36 9.52
CA PHE A 14 -0.39 -12.05 9.08
C PHE A 14 0.85 -12.20 8.20
N ASP A 15 0.72 -11.81 6.93
CA ASP A 15 1.87 -11.55 6.07
C ASP A 15 2.12 -10.04 5.92
N TYR A 16 3.22 -9.58 6.51
CA TYR A 16 3.61 -8.17 6.49
C TYR A 16 4.66 -7.89 5.42
N LYS A 17 4.37 -6.89 4.59
CA LYS A 17 5.27 -6.39 3.54
C LYS A 17 5.34 -4.87 3.64
N ALA A 18 6.54 -4.34 3.87
CA ALA A 18 6.77 -2.91 3.87
C ALA A 18 7.97 -2.54 3.01
N ILE A 19 7.80 -1.44 2.27
CA ILE A 19 8.80 -0.91 1.36
C ILE A 19 8.99 0.55 1.72
N GLY A 20 10.06 0.83 2.47
CA GLY A 20 10.39 2.21 2.82
C GLY A 20 10.64 3.03 1.54
N GLY A 21 9.97 4.18 1.45
CA GLY A 21 10.03 5.07 0.28
C GLY A 21 9.03 4.74 -0.84
N ALA A 22 8.20 3.70 -0.69
CA ALA A 22 7.12 3.47 -1.64
C ALA A 22 6.15 4.65 -1.62
N THR A 23 5.92 5.22 -2.79
CA THR A 23 4.91 6.26 -2.99
C THR A 23 3.58 5.62 -3.37
N PHE A 24 2.50 6.35 -3.22
CA PHE A 24 1.17 5.85 -3.55
C PHE A 24 1.06 5.35 -5.01
N ASN A 25 1.74 6.03 -5.95
CA ASN A 25 1.78 5.62 -7.35
C ASN A 25 2.48 4.27 -7.57
N LEU A 26 3.39 3.87 -6.67
CA LEU A 26 4.12 2.60 -6.82
C LEU A 26 3.29 1.40 -6.38
N VAL A 27 2.22 1.61 -5.62
CA VAL A 27 1.44 0.52 -5.02
C VAL A 27 0.88 -0.43 -6.09
N PRO A 28 0.19 0.01 -7.16
CA PRO A 28 -0.29 -0.91 -8.20
C PRO A 28 0.81 -1.77 -8.83
N TYR A 29 2.00 -1.22 -9.05
CA TYR A 29 3.14 -1.96 -9.62
C TYR A 29 3.68 -3.05 -8.70
N LEU A 30 3.53 -2.86 -7.39
CA LEU A 30 4.05 -3.80 -6.41
C LEU A 30 3.16 -5.03 -6.26
N PHE A 31 1.88 -4.95 -6.60
CA PHE A 31 0.90 -6.00 -6.33
C PHE A 31 1.28 -7.39 -6.88
N GLU A 32 1.95 -7.47 -8.03
CA GLU A 32 2.44 -8.76 -8.56
C GLU A 32 3.57 -9.36 -7.75
N TYR A 33 4.39 -8.52 -7.12
CA TYR A 33 5.53 -8.96 -6.31
C TYR A 33 5.12 -9.18 -4.85
N LEU A 34 3.97 -8.64 -4.44
CA LEU A 34 3.48 -8.80 -3.08
C LEU A 34 2.95 -10.22 -2.85
N GLY A 35 2.59 -11.00 -3.87
CA GLY A 35 2.15 -12.39 -3.70
C GLY A 35 0.93 -12.48 -2.79
N LEU A 36 -0.17 -11.86 -3.22
CA LEU A 36 -1.41 -11.72 -2.46
C LEU A 36 -2.35 -12.93 -2.60
N GLU A 37 -1.88 -14.03 -3.21
CA GLU A 37 -2.67 -15.23 -3.40
C GLU A 37 -3.11 -15.83 -2.05
N GLY A 38 -4.42 -16.03 -1.88
CA GLY A 38 -5.00 -16.61 -0.67
C GLY A 38 -5.24 -15.61 0.46
N ALA A 39 -4.96 -14.31 0.27
CA ALA A 39 -5.31 -13.29 1.24
C ALA A 39 -6.82 -12.99 1.24
N ASP A 40 -7.46 -12.99 2.41
CA ASP A 40 -8.85 -12.53 2.56
C ASP A 40 -8.96 -11.00 2.58
N TYR A 41 -7.96 -10.34 3.16
CA TYR A 41 -7.92 -8.89 3.38
C TYR A 41 -6.54 -8.35 3.04
N VAL A 42 -6.48 -7.18 2.41
CA VAL A 42 -5.24 -6.46 2.14
C VAL A 42 -5.31 -5.11 2.82
N ILE A 43 -4.56 -4.95 3.91
CA ILE A 43 -4.51 -3.72 4.69
C ILE A 43 -3.39 -2.83 4.17
N LEU A 44 -3.76 -1.66 3.66
CA LEU A 44 -2.87 -0.72 3.00
C LEU A 44 -2.61 0.49 3.90
N GLU A 45 -1.39 0.58 4.42
CA GLU A 45 -0.88 1.78 5.09
C GLU A 45 -0.31 2.75 4.06
N ILE A 46 -1.08 3.77 3.71
CA ILE A 46 -0.71 4.71 2.66
C ILE A 46 -0.40 6.07 3.27
N SER A 47 0.65 6.13 4.08
CA SER A 47 1.10 7.36 4.74
C SER A 47 2.41 7.86 4.14
N SER A 48 2.53 7.82 2.80
CA SER A 48 3.77 8.23 2.11
C SER A 48 4.04 9.72 2.27
N CYS A 49 5.32 10.08 2.42
CA CYS A 49 5.80 11.46 2.55
C CYS A 49 5.71 12.26 1.24
N VAL A 50 5.39 11.60 0.11
CA VAL A 50 5.35 12.22 -1.22
C VAL A 50 3.89 12.36 -1.65
N ARG A 51 3.21 13.37 -1.09
CA ARG A 51 1.81 13.72 -1.42
C ARG A 51 1.70 14.80 -2.53
N PHE A 52 2.80 15.11 -3.21
CA PHE A 52 3.01 16.42 -3.81
C PHE A 52 2.71 16.60 -5.31
N SER A 53 2.07 15.66 -6.00
CA SER A 53 1.96 15.77 -7.48
C SER A 53 0.63 15.35 -8.11
N LYS A 54 -0.39 15.03 -7.32
CA LYS A 54 -1.68 14.55 -7.84
C LYS A 54 -2.85 15.36 -7.28
N THR A 55 -3.83 15.58 -8.15
CA THR A 55 -5.17 16.03 -7.76
C THR A 55 -5.90 14.89 -7.05
N ARG A 56 -6.96 15.23 -6.30
CA ARG A 56 -7.90 14.27 -5.71
C ARG A 56 -8.33 13.20 -6.72
N ASP A 57 -8.72 13.58 -7.93
CA ASP A 57 -9.12 12.65 -8.99
C ASP A 57 -7.99 11.70 -9.42
N GLY A 58 -6.75 12.20 -9.43
CA GLY A 58 -5.58 11.37 -9.68
C GLY A 58 -5.41 10.29 -8.61
N TYR A 59 -5.72 10.61 -7.35
CA TYR A 59 -5.72 9.63 -6.27
C TYR A 59 -6.88 8.63 -6.38
N MET A 60 -8.08 9.09 -6.70
CA MET A 60 -9.26 8.23 -6.91
C MET A 60 -9.00 7.12 -7.94
N ARG A 61 -8.41 7.47 -9.10
CA ARG A 61 -8.07 6.48 -10.14
C ARG A 61 -7.11 5.39 -9.66
N ILE A 62 -6.12 5.78 -8.85
CA ILE A 62 -5.15 4.81 -8.30
C ILE A 62 -5.83 3.95 -7.22
N LEU A 63 -6.73 4.52 -6.40
CA LEU A 63 -7.51 3.74 -5.44
C LEU A 63 -8.40 2.71 -6.13
N GLU A 64 -9.05 3.08 -7.24
CA GLU A 64 -9.82 2.17 -8.09
C GLU A 64 -8.94 1.01 -8.59
N GLU A 65 -7.74 1.32 -9.08
CA GLU A 65 -6.78 0.31 -9.55
C GLU A 65 -6.33 -0.63 -8.43
N ILE A 66 -5.94 -0.08 -7.27
CA ILE A 66 -5.53 -0.87 -6.10
C ILE A 66 -6.67 -1.77 -5.62
N ALA A 67 -7.88 -1.23 -5.51
CA ALA A 67 -9.04 -1.99 -5.07
C ALA A 67 -9.37 -3.12 -6.06
N GLY A 68 -9.33 -2.83 -7.37
CA GLY A 68 -9.52 -3.81 -8.42
C GLY A 68 -8.49 -4.94 -8.35
N LEU A 69 -7.21 -4.61 -8.11
CA LEU A 69 -6.14 -5.60 -7.97
C LEU A 69 -6.29 -6.51 -6.74
N CYS A 70 -6.78 -5.99 -5.61
CA CYS A 70 -7.14 -6.80 -4.42
C CYS A 70 -8.31 -7.73 -4.75
N GLN A 71 -9.39 -7.16 -5.30
CA GLN A 71 -10.65 -7.84 -5.54
C GLN A 71 -10.52 -8.93 -6.62
N ALA A 72 -9.70 -8.70 -7.65
CA ALA A 72 -9.37 -9.71 -8.66
C ALA A 72 -8.69 -10.97 -8.06
N ARG A 73 -8.08 -10.85 -6.88
CA ARG A 73 -7.48 -11.95 -6.11
C ARG A 73 -8.41 -12.50 -5.02
N GLY A 74 -9.65 -12.01 -4.94
CA GLY A 74 -10.64 -12.41 -3.94
C GLY A 74 -10.52 -11.71 -2.59
N ALA A 75 -9.58 -10.76 -2.44
CA ALA A 75 -9.31 -10.06 -1.19
C ALA A 75 -10.10 -8.75 -1.06
N ILE A 76 -10.45 -8.37 0.16
CA ILE A 76 -11.05 -7.07 0.47
C ILE A 76 -9.94 -6.02 0.69
N PRO A 77 -9.89 -4.94 -0.11
CA PRO A 77 -8.98 -3.82 0.14
C PRO A 77 -9.44 -3.05 1.38
N CYS A 78 -8.51 -2.82 2.30
CA CYS A 78 -8.72 -2.07 3.53
C CYS A 78 -7.68 -0.95 3.62
N PHE A 79 -8.09 0.25 4.04
CA PHE A 79 -7.19 1.41 4.10
C PHE A 79 -6.95 1.83 5.54
N ILE A 80 -5.70 2.11 5.89
CA ILE A 80 -5.35 2.73 7.18
C ILE A 80 -4.58 4.02 6.95
N GLN A 81 -4.95 5.05 7.71
CA GLN A 81 -4.36 6.38 7.61
C GLN A 81 -3.66 6.72 8.92
N LEU A 82 -2.33 6.83 8.86
CA LEU A 82 -1.50 7.18 10.01
C LEU A 82 -1.01 8.62 9.91
N TYR A 83 -0.74 9.22 11.07
CA TYR A 83 -0.21 10.57 11.14
C TYR A 83 1.25 10.67 10.69
N ARG A 84 1.56 11.79 10.06
CA ARG A 84 2.89 12.21 9.62
C ARG A 84 3.01 13.72 9.78
N ARG A 85 4.05 14.20 10.46
CA ARG A 85 4.24 15.63 10.78
C ARG A 85 4.37 16.55 9.57
N ALA A 86 4.91 16.05 8.46
CA ALA A 86 5.17 16.85 7.25
C ALA A 86 3.89 17.15 6.43
N ILE A 87 2.73 16.65 6.88
CA ILE A 87 1.47 16.74 6.14
C ILE A 87 0.54 17.73 6.84
N ASP A 88 -0.07 18.59 6.04
CA ASP A 88 -1.19 19.43 6.46
C ASP A 88 -2.50 18.68 6.18
N TYR A 89 -3.11 18.14 7.24
CA TYR A 89 -4.34 17.34 7.14
C TYR A 89 -5.60 18.19 6.96
N SER A 90 -5.53 19.52 7.04
CA SER A 90 -6.71 20.38 6.91
C SER A 90 -7.26 20.44 5.48
N ASP A 91 -6.41 20.21 4.48
CA ASP A 91 -6.74 20.22 3.06
C ASP A 91 -5.94 19.13 2.31
N ASP A 92 -5.80 17.95 2.91
CA ASP A 92 -5.03 16.88 2.29
C ASP A 92 -5.87 16.10 1.25
N PRO A 93 -5.55 16.21 -0.05
CA PRO A 93 -6.37 15.60 -1.10
C PRO A 93 -6.30 14.07 -1.14
N LEU A 94 -5.26 13.45 -0.56
CA LEU A 94 -5.15 11.99 -0.52
C LEU A 94 -6.03 11.43 0.59
N THR A 95 -6.00 12.05 1.77
CA THR A 95 -6.85 11.69 2.92
C THR A 95 -8.32 11.75 2.52
N ASP A 96 -8.75 12.86 1.89
CA ASP A 96 -10.13 13.02 1.41
C ASP A 96 -10.50 11.99 0.33
N ALA A 97 -9.59 11.73 -0.61
CA ALA A 97 -9.80 10.70 -1.65
C ALA A 97 -9.98 9.31 -1.03
N ILE A 98 -9.13 8.91 -0.06
CA ILE A 98 -9.24 7.60 0.61
C ILE A 98 -10.58 7.48 1.34
N GLN A 99 -10.95 8.49 2.12
CA GLN A 99 -12.20 8.48 2.89
C GLN A 99 -13.42 8.41 1.98
N THR A 100 -13.46 9.25 0.94
CA THR A 100 -14.57 9.25 -0.02
C THR A 100 -14.65 7.92 -0.76
N PHE A 101 -13.53 7.46 -1.33
CA PHE A 101 -13.49 6.20 -2.08
C PHE A 101 -13.93 5.01 -1.23
N ALA A 102 -13.42 4.90 0.01
CA ALA A 102 -13.78 3.81 0.89
C ALA A 102 -15.27 3.83 1.27
N SER A 103 -15.82 5.02 1.55
CA SER A 103 -17.25 5.19 1.81
C SER A 103 -18.10 4.78 0.60
N ASP A 104 -17.82 5.33 -0.57
CA ASP A 104 -18.60 5.11 -1.80
C ASP A 104 -18.61 3.64 -2.23
N ASN A 105 -17.51 2.91 -1.97
CA ASN A 105 -17.35 1.51 -2.37
C ASN A 105 -17.63 0.51 -1.24
N ARG A 106 -18.07 0.97 -0.05
CA ARG A 106 -18.25 0.15 1.15
C ARG A 106 -17.01 -0.70 1.47
N LEU A 107 -15.87 -0.04 1.57
CA LEU A 107 -14.58 -0.64 1.91
C LEU A 107 -14.18 -0.22 3.34
N PRO A 108 -13.51 -1.11 4.10
CA PRO A 108 -13.02 -0.76 5.42
C PRO A 108 -11.96 0.36 5.37
N CYS A 109 -12.14 1.39 6.20
CA CYS A 109 -11.16 2.44 6.38
C CYS A 109 -10.99 2.78 7.86
N LEU A 110 -9.74 2.85 8.31
CA LEU A 110 -9.37 3.27 9.66
C LEU A 110 -8.60 4.59 9.61
N ASP A 111 -9.14 5.59 10.30
CA ASP A 111 -8.44 6.84 10.59
C ASP A 111 -7.80 6.79 11.97
N LEU A 112 -6.47 6.83 12.01
CA LEU A 112 -5.69 7.01 13.24
C LEU A 112 -4.94 8.35 13.27
N PHE A 113 -5.00 9.15 12.19
CA PHE A 113 -4.29 10.42 12.13
C PHE A 113 -5.03 11.51 12.90
N SER A 114 -6.36 11.50 12.91
CA SER A 114 -7.18 12.53 13.59
C SER A 114 -6.84 12.64 15.07
N ALA A 115 -6.74 11.50 15.77
CA ALA A 115 -6.35 11.48 17.18
C ALA A 115 -4.95 12.06 17.41
N MET A 116 -4.02 11.86 16.48
CA MET A 116 -2.65 12.40 16.56
C MET A 116 -2.59 13.90 16.24
N VAL A 117 -3.45 14.39 15.35
CA VAL A 117 -3.64 15.85 15.15
C VAL A 117 -4.12 16.50 16.45
N GLU A 118 -5.02 15.87 17.20
CA GLU A 118 -5.39 16.37 18.52
C GLU A 118 -4.22 16.38 19.50
N GLN A 119 -3.42 15.30 19.56
CA GLN A 119 -2.23 15.27 20.42
C GLN A 119 -1.20 16.35 20.03
N ARG A 120 -1.07 16.66 18.74
CA ARG A 120 -0.26 17.78 18.25
C ARG A 120 -0.78 19.11 18.81
N ASN A 121 -2.09 19.35 18.72
CA ASN A 121 -2.72 20.58 19.21
C ASN A 121 -2.61 20.72 20.75
N LYS A 122 -2.58 19.59 21.48
CA LYS A 122 -2.36 19.52 22.93
C LYS A 122 -0.87 19.60 23.34
N GLY A 123 0.06 19.62 22.39
CA GLY A 123 1.51 19.65 22.66
C GLY A 123 2.10 18.31 23.13
N THR A 124 1.34 17.21 23.06
CA THR A 124 1.71 15.88 23.56
C THR A 124 2.13 14.92 22.45
N LEU A 125 2.18 15.34 21.18
CA LEU A 125 2.53 14.45 20.05
C LEU A 125 3.83 13.67 20.26
N GLN A 126 4.83 14.27 20.90
CA GLN A 126 6.14 13.65 21.14
C GLN A 126 6.09 12.42 22.06
N THR A 127 5.03 12.27 22.87
CA THR A 127 4.84 11.06 23.68
C THR A 127 4.44 9.87 22.82
N TYR A 128 3.86 10.11 21.65
CA TYR A 128 3.40 9.08 20.71
C TYR A 128 4.38 8.88 19.55
N LEU A 129 4.99 9.96 19.03
CA LEU A 129 5.88 9.93 17.88
C LEU A 129 7.21 10.63 18.18
N ARG A 130 8.33 9.92 18.02
CA ARG A 130 9.69 10.37 18.39
C ARG A 130 10.18 11.58 17.59
N ASP A 131 9.83 11.66 16.32
CA ASP A 131 10.22 12.73 15.39
C ASP A 131 9.02 13.28 14.61
N GLY A 132 7.80 12.93 15.05
CA GLY A 132 6.56 13.21 14.34
C GLY A 132 6.25 12.28 13.17
N THR A 133 7.06 11.24 12.95
CA THR A 133 6.86 10.21 11.92
C THR A 133 6.97 8.80 12.50
N HIS A 134 8.04 8.51 13.25
CA HIS A 134 8.29 7.21 13.85
C HIS A 134 7.67 7.11 15.23
N THR A 135 7.07 5.96 15.55
CA THR A 135 6.41 5.72 16.84
C THR A 135 7.40 5.67 18.00
N ALA A 136 6.96 6.16 19.15
CA ALA A 136 7.45 5.79 20.48
C ALA A 136 6.64 4.59 21.02
N ASP A 137 6.93 4.11 22.22
CA ASP A 137 6.26 2.93 22.80
C ASP A 137 4.74 3.15 22.93
N LEU A 138 4.32 4.28 23.50
CA LEU A 138 2.90 4.63 23.60
C LEU A 138 2.21 4.78 22.23
N GLY A 139 2.93 5.31 21.23
CA GLY A 139 2.39 5.39 19.86
C GLY A 139 2.24 4.02 19.21
N THR A 140 3.17 3.10 19.51
CA THR A 140 3.12 1.72 19.02
C THR A 140 1.92 0.99 19.64
N GLU A 141 1.73 1.11 20.95
CA GLU A 141 0.56 0.54 21.64
C GLU A 141 -0.77 1.13 21.12
N PHE A 142 -0.81 2.46 20.95
CA PHE A 142 -1.99 3.15 20.42
C PHE A 142 -2.38 2.62 19.03
N TYR A 143 -1.44 2.58 18.09
CA TYR A 143 -1.71 2.11 16.74
C TYR A 143 -2.02 0.61 16.69
N ALA A 144 -1.31 -0.21 17.47
CA ALA A 144 -1.55 -1.65 17.54
C ALA A 144 -2.97 -1.95 18.04
N LYS A 145 -3.43 -1.25 19.09
CA LYS A 145 -4.80 -1.40 19.60
C LYS A 145 -5.85 -1.01 18.57
N GLY A 146 -5.65 0.12 17.88
CA GLY A 146 -6.55 0.58 16.82
C GLY A 146 -6.62 -0.42 15.66
N LEU A 147 -5.48 -0.95 15.24
CA LEU A 147 -5.40 -1.92 14.14
C LEU A 147 -6.06 -3.26 14.50
N LEU A 148 -5.84 -3.78 15.72
CA LEU A 148 -6.47 -5.02 16.17
C LEU A 148 -7.99 -4.92 16.22
N GLN A 149 -8.52 -3.80 16.76
CA GLN A 149 -9.96 -3.56 16.77
C GLN A 149 -10.52 -3.49 15.33
N PHE A 150 -9.81 -2.79 14.45
CA PHE A 150 -10.20 -2.68 13.05
C PHE A 150 -10.24 -4.03 12.34
N ILE A 151 -9.26 -4.91 12.58
CA ILE A 151 -9.25 -6.27 12.02
C ILE A 151 -10.47 -7.07 12.51
N ASP A 152 -10.76 -7.02 13.81
CA ASP A 152 -11.94 -7.68 14.37
C ASP A 152 -13.25 -7.17 13.73
N ASP A 153 -13.35 -5.85 13.54
CA ASP A 153 -14.52 -5.21 12.93
C ASP A 153 -14.68 -5.56 11.43
N ILE A 154 -13.56 -5.66 10.71
CA ILE A 154 -13.53 -6.10 9.31
C ILE A 154 -14.08 -7.51 9.20
N VAL A 155 -13.54 -8.45 9.98
CA VAL A 155 -13.90 -9.87 9.91
C VAL A 155 -15.37 -10.08 10.31
N ALA A 156 -15.82 -9.43 11.37
CA ALA A 156 -17.23 -9.48 11.77
C ALA A 156 -18.14 -8.89 10.69
N GLY A 157 -17.74 -7.76 10.07
CA GLY A 157 -18.53 -7.13 9.03
C GLY A 157 -18.57 -7.91 7.72
N ASP A 158 -17.51 -8.61 7.37
CA ASP A 158 -17.50 -9.47 6.19
C ASP A 158 -18.48 -10.64 6.34
N ALA A 159 -18.52 -11.28 7.52
CA ALA A 159 -19.49 -12.34 7.83
C ALA A 159 -20.95 -11.87 7.72
N GLU A 160 -21.20 -10.56 7.90
CA GLU A 160 -22.51 -9.92 7.77
C GLU A 160 -22.77 -9.37 6.35
N GLY A 161 -21.83 -9.50 5.41
CA GLY A 161 -21.93 -8.95 4.06
C GLY A 161 -21.86 -7.41 4.01
N ARG A 162 -21.20 -6.78 5.00
CA ARG A 162 -21.03 -5.31 5.05
C ARG A 162 -20.07 -4.79 3.99
N TRP A 163 -19.11 -5.59 3.55
CA TRP A 163 -18.03 -5.17 2.65
C TRP A 163 -18.19 -5.70 1.23
N THR A 164 -17.71 -4.91 0.27
CA THR A 164 -17.79 -5.28 -1.15
C THR A 164 -16.61 -6.19 -1.55
N ARG A 165 -16.92 -7.44 -1.86
CA ARG A 165 -16.04 -8.39 -2.57
C ARG A 165 -16.39 -8.40 -4.05
N SER A 166 -15.78 -7.54 -4.87
CA SER A 166 -16.02 -7.59 -6.32
C SER A 166 -15.33 -8.82 -6.92
N GLY A 167 -16.09 -9.90 -7.15
CA GLY A 167 -15.58 -11.07 -7.86
C GLY A 167 -15.59 -10.86 -9.38
N GLY A 168 -14.47 -11.14 -10.04
CA GLY A 168 -14.49 -11.46 -11.48
C GLY A 168 -14.16 -10.34 -12.46
N ALA A 169 -13.71 -9.16 -12.02
CA ALA A 169 -13.04 -8.25 -12.94
C ALA A 169 -11.62 -8.78 -13.21
N THR A 170 -11.35 -9.22 -14.44
CA THR A 170 -9.96 -9.37 -14.89
C THR A 170 -9.31 -8.00 -14.78
N SER A 171 -8.38 -7.84 -13.83
CA SER A 171 -7.58 -6.63 -13.79
C SER A 171 -6.88 -6.51 -15.14
N PRO A 172 -7.07 -5.41 -15.90
CA PRO A 172 -6.19 -5.16 -17.01
C PRO A 172 -4.77 -5.20 -16.45
N LYS A 173 -3.86 -5.96 -17.07
CA LYS A 173 -2.44 -5.87 -16.73
C LYS A 173 -2.01 -4.45 -17.12
N VAL A 174 -1.91 -3.56 -16.12
CA VAL A 174 -1.55 -2.16 -16.34
C VAL A 174 -0.06 -2.00 -16.62
N PHE A 175 0.72 -3.05 -16.37
CA PHE A 175 2.16 -3.10 -16.61
C PHE A 175 2.54 -4.41 -17.31
N ILE A 176 3.63 -4.35 -18.06
CA ILE A 176 4.28 -5.51 -18.66
C ILE A 176 5.60 -5.68 -17.90
N PRO A 177 5.76 -6.75 -17.09
CA PRO A 177 7.00 -7.01 -16.38
C PRO A 177 8.19 -7.08 -17.34
N ILE A 178 9.31 -6.45 -16.99
CA ILE A 178 10.46 -6.33 -17.91
C ILE A 178 11.05 -7.70 -18.28
N ASP A 179 10.96 -8.68 -17.38
CA ASP A 179 11.34 -10.07 -17.61
C ASP A 179 10.46 -10.78 -18.65
N THR A 180 9.24 -10.29 -18.88
CA THR A 180 8.38 -10.76 -19.99
C THR A 180 8.67 -10.06 -21.32
N LEU A 181 9.50 -9.01 -21.33
CA LEU A 181 9.85 -8.23 -22.52
C LEU A 181 11.21 -8.62 -23.13
N THR A 182 11.98 -9.49 -22.48
CA THR A 182 13.31 -9.89 -22.98
C THR A 182 13.44 -11.40 -22.99
N ASP A 183 13.86 -11.97 -24.11
CA ASP A 183 14.16 -13.40 -24.22
C ASP A 183 15.55 -13.77 -23.67
N SER A 184 16.38 -12.79 -23.29
CA SER A 184 17.81 -12.99 -23.05
C SER A 184 18.44 -12.11 -21.96
N GLY A 185 17.65 -11.50 -21.07
CA GLY A 185 18.20 -10.69 -19.98
C GLY A 185 18.75 -11.55 -18.84
N GLU A 186 20.01 -11.33 -18.45
CA GLU A 186 20.47 -11.71 -17.11
C GLU A 186 19.81 -10.77 -16.11
N PHE A 187 18.74 -11.24 -15.49
CA PHE A 187 18.10 -10.49 -14.43
C PHE A 187 18.77 -10.80 -13.09
N GLU A 188 19.04 -9.74 -12.34
CA GLU A 188 19.46 -9.86 -10.97
C GLU A 188 18.24 -9.86 -10.05
N SER A 189 18.40 -10.37 -8.83
CA SER A 189 17.36 -10.31 -7.80
C SER A 189 17.87 -9.55 -6.59
N PHE A 190 17.07 -8.62 -6.09
CA PHE A 190 17.30 -8.02 -4.79
C PHE A 190 16.24 -8.47 -3.80
N VAL A 191 16.63 -8.57 -2.53
CA VAL A 191 15.74 -8.95 -1.43
C VAL A 191 15.69 -7.81 -0.43
N ARG A 192 14.49 -7.32 -0.13
CA ARG A 192 14.24 -6.33 0.92
C ARG A 192 13.22 -6.90 1.91
N GLY A 193 13.71 -7.37 3.05
CA GLY A 193 12.88 -8.11 4.00
C GLY A 193 12.37 -9.42 3.40
N ARG A 194 11.04 -9.57 3.28
CA ARG A 194 10.40 -10.73 2.63
C ARG A 194 10.09 -10.51 1.15
N LEU A 195 10.31 -9.30 0.64
CA LEU A 195 10.05 -8.98 -0.76
C LEU A 195 11.27 -9.35 -1.61
N LYS A 196 11.05 -10.23 -2.58
CA LYS A 196 12.03 -10.55 -3.63
C LYS A 196 11.56 -9.92 -4.92
N MET A 197 12.41 -9.08 -5.53
CA MET A 197 12.12 -8.45 -6.81
C MET A 197 13.24 -8.74 -7.79
N THR A 198 12.84 -8.86 -9.04
CA THR A 198 13.73 -9.03 -10.19
C THR A 198 14.01 -7.65 -10.77
N TYR A 199 15.26 -7.35 -11.11
CA TYR A 199 15.63 -6.11 -11.78
C TYR A 199 16.62 -6.37 -12.91
N TYR A 200 16.61 -5.47 -13.88
CA TYR A 200 17.62 -5.41 -14.92
C TYR A 200 18.61 -4.31 -14.57
N LYS A 201 19.89 -4.66 -14.44
CA LYS A 201 20.93 -3.68 -14.14
C LYS A 201 21.28 -2.93 -15.43
N LEU A 202 21.10 -1.60 -15.39
CA LEU A 202 21.61 -0.70 -16.43
C LEU A 202 22.85 -0.03 -15.87
N GLU A 203 23.98 -0.17 -16.58
CA GLU A 203 25.19 0.57 -16.25
C GLU A 203 24.97 2.06 -16.54
N GLU A 204 25.59 2.92 -15.75
CA GLU A 204 25.55 4.38 -15.98
C GLU A 204 26.03 4.71 -17.41
N GLY A 205 25.33 5.61 -18.09
CA GLY A 205 25.53 5.97 -19.48
C GLY A 205 24.88 5.01 -20.49
N SER A 206 24.18 3.97 -20.03
CA SER A 206 23.47 3.05 -20.93
C SER A 206 22.18 3.67 -21.48
N GLU A 207 21.84 3.31 -22.72
CA GLU A 207 20.57 3.66 -23.33
C GLU A 207 19.55 2.53 -23.16
N LEU A 208 18.41 2.82 -22.54
CA LEU A 208 17.26 1.92 -22.51
C LEU A 208 16.31 2.30 -23.65
N LYS A 209 16.20 1.44 -24.66
CA LYS A 209 15.28 1.60 -25.79
C LYS A 209 14.07 0.67 -25.65
N ILE A 210 12.88 1.24 -25.51
CA ILE A 210 11.62 0.49 -25.49
C ILE A 210 10.85 0.79 -26.78
N THR A 211 10.49 -0.25 -27.53
CA THR A 211 9.65 -0.11 -28.74
C THR A 211 8.28 -0.68 -28.46
N MET A 212 7.26 0.19 -28.48
CA MET A 212 5.87 -0.21 -28.27
C MET A 212 5.29 -0.80 -29.56
N PRO A 213 4.21 -1.62 -29.49
CA PRO A 213 3.56 -2.24 -30.66
C PRO A 213 3.17 -1.24 -31.76
N GLU A 214 2.84 0.00 -31.38
CA GLU A 214 2.50 1.09 -32.29
C GLU A 214 3.71 1.82 -32.89
N ARG A 215 4.93 1.26 -32.77
CA ARG A 215 6.22 1.82 -33.24
C ARG A 215 6.68 3.11 -32.55
N HIS A 216 6.08 3.47 -31.42
CA HIS A 216 6.66 4.48 -30.56
C HIS A 216 7.95 3.95 -29.93
N VAL A 217 9.02 4.73 -30.04
CA VAL A 217 10.34 4.41 -29.48
C VAL A 217 10.64 5.40 -28.37
N TYR A 218 10.88 4.88 -27.18
CA TYR A 218 11.35 5.65 -26.03
C TYR A 218 12.81 5.30 -25.78
N ILE A 219 13.66 6.32 -25.67
CA ILE A 219 15.09 6.17 -25.34
C ILE A 219 15.31 6.92 -24.03
N GLY A 220 15.64 6.20 -22.97
CA GLY A 220 16.13 6.76 -21.72
C GLY A 220 17.65 6.65 -21.67
N ILE A 221 18.33 7.71 -21.26
CA ILE A 221 19.76 7.68 -20.91
C ILE A 221 19.81 7.64 -19.38
N MET A 222 20.47 6.61 -18.83
CA MET A 222 20.61 6.40 -17.38
C MET A 222 21.91 6.95 -16.84
#